data_AF-A0A7Z9WL36-F1
#
_entry.id   AF-A0A7Z9WL36-F1
#
_cell.length_a   1.000
_cell.length_b   1.000
_cell.length_c   1.000
_cell.angle_alpha   90.00
_cell.angle_beta   90.00
_cell.angle_gamma   90.00
#
_symmetry.space_group_name_H-M   'P 1'
#
loop_
_entity.id
_entity.type
_entity.pdbx_description
1 polymer ?
#
loop_
_entity_poly.entity_id
_entity_poly.type
_entity_poly.pdbx_seq_one_letter_code
_entity_poly.pdbx_strand_id
1 'polypeptide(L)'
;MKMRLLAIVQGEYGRRMVENIRQHGPEGWVLETWTAPRLLPPVIDDPAEFLSEELPAADLILSLGEHPGVAELLPEIARLTGARALIAPVDNEAWLPRGLVNQLRGWLEEMGVAAVFP
;
A
#
# COMPACT_ATOMS: atom_id res chain seq x y z
N MET A 1 22.82 4.78 0.18
CA MET A 1 21.67 4.72 -0.75
C MET A 1 20.45 5.24 0.00
N LYS A 2 19.58 6.02 -0.65
CA LYS A 2 18.31 6.43 -0.05
C LYS A 2 17.24 5.38 -0.36
N MET A 3 16.43 5.01 0.62
CA MET A 3 15.30 4.09 0.44
C MET A 3 14.03 4.89 0.26
N ARG A 4 13.27 4.65 -0.82
CA ARG A 4 12.01 5.33 -1.10
C ARG A 4 10.84 4.49 -0.59
N LEU A 5 10.06 5.05 0.30
CA LEU A 5 8.89 4.43 0.90
C LEU A 5 7.65 5.19 0.45
N LEU A 6 6.67 4.49 -0.12
CA LEU A 6 5.33 5.02 -0.35
C LEU A 6 4.38 4.46 0.71
N ALA A 7 3.87 5.33 1.58
CA ALA A 7 2.80 4.96 2.50
C ALA A 7 1.44 5.26 1.87
N ILE A 8 0.60 4.22 1.75
CA ILE A 8 -0.80 4.35 1.35
C ILE A 8 -1.61 4.52 2.61
N VAL A 9 -2.33 5.63 2.74
CA VAL A 9 -3.12 5.93 3.95
C VAL A 9 -4.59 6.13 3.61
N GLN A 10 -5.46 5.65 4.48
CA GLN A 10 -6.88 5.91 4.39
C GLN A 10 -7.44 6.15 5.80
N GLY A 11 -7.59 7.40 6.22
CA GLY A 11 -8.06 7.73 7.58
C GLY A 11 -6.94 8.13 8.54
N GLU A 12 -7.25 8.12 9.83
CA GLU A 12 -6.36 8.62 10.90
C GLU A 12 -5.35 7.57 11.34
N TYR A 13 -5.65 6.27 11.19
CA TYR A 13 -4.72 5.21 11.59
C TYR A 13 -3.40 5.32 10.83
N GLY A 14 -3.48 5.29 9.49
CA GLY A 14 -2.30 5.39 8.65
C GLY A 14 -1.55 6.71 8.79
N ARG A 15 -2.28 7.83 8.99
CA ARG A 15 -1.68 9.15 9.22
C ARG A 15 -0.80 9.19 10.46
N ARG A 16 -1.23 8.56 11.55
CA ARG A 16 -0.45 8.49 12.79
C ARG A 16 0.85 7.70 12.59
N MET A 17 0.82 6.61 11.82
CA MET A 17 2.03 5.84 11.52
C MET A 17 3.00 6.61 10.63
N VAL A 18 2.50 7.26 9.58
CA VAL A 18 3.30 8.15 8.72
C VAL A 18 3.99 9.22 9.55
N GLU A 19 3.26 9.88 10.45
CA GLU A 19 3.84 10.92 11.30
C GLU A 19 4.92 10.35 12.23
N ASN A 20 4.69 9.17 12.80
CA ASN A 20 5.69 8.49 13.61
C ASN A 20 6.96 8.16 12.80
N ILE A 21 6.82 7.68 11.55
CA ILE A 21 7.95 7.39 10.65
C ILE A 21 8.67 8.67 10.25
N ARG A 22 7.97 9.79 10.02
CA ARG A 22 8.63 11.08 9.73
C ARG A 22 9.50 11.55 10.90
N GLN A 23 9.02 11.35 12.12
CA GLN A 23 9.71 11.81 13.33
C GLN A 23 10.88 10.91 13.75
N HIS A 24 10.77 9.60 13.54
CA HIS A 24 11.70 8.61 14.11
C HIS A 24 12.36 7.70 13.06
N GLY A 25 12.01 7.87 11.78
CA GLY A 25 12.55 7.08 10.69
C GLY A 25 14.03 7.35 10.45
N PRO A 26 14.76 6.40 9.85
CA PRO A 26 16.16 6.60 9.48
C PRO A 26 16.34 7.78 8.53
N GLU A 27 17.42 8.56 8.68
CA GLU A 27 17.73 9.72 7.81
C GLU A 27 17.86 9.37 6.31
N GLY A 28 18.13 8.10 6.00
CA GLY A 28 18.23 7.60 4.63
C GLY A 28 16.89 7.31 3.95
N TRP A 29 15.76 7.43 4.65
CA TRP A 29 14.44 7.15 4.09
C TRP A 29 13.83 8.41 3.47
N VAL A 30 13.22 8.24 2.30
CA VAL A 30 12.38 9.24 1.65
C VAL A 30 10.96 8.72 1.71
N LEU A 31 10.12 9.35 2.52
CA LEU A 31 8.74 8.95 2.73
C LEU A 31 7.79 9.83 1.91
N GLU A 32 7.15 9.22 0.92
CA GLU A 32 6.01 9.78 0.20
C GLU A 32 4.70 9.18 0.72
N THR A 33 3.61 9.91 0.54
CA THR A 33 2.28 9.48 0.98
C THR A 33 1.25 9.62 -0.12
N TRP A 34 0.48 8.56 -0.36
CA TRP A 34 -0.72 8.61 -1.18
C TRP A 34 -1.95 8.38 -0.31
N THR A 35 -2.95 9.26 -0.41
CA THR A 35 -4.20 9.12 0.34
C THR A 35 -5.22 8.42 -0.53
N ALA A 36 -5.62 7.22 -0.15
CA ALA A 36 -6.61 6.46 -0.90
C ALA A 36 -8.01 7.11 -0.82
N PRO A 37 -8.86 6.95 -1.84
CA PRO A 37 -10.24 7.42 -1.82
C PRO A 37 -11.01 6.87 -0.60
N ARG A 38 -11.88 7.69 -0.01
CA ARG A 38 -12.72 7.27 1.13
C ARG A 38 -13.88 6.37 0.71
N LEU A 39 -14.36 6.55 -0.52
CA LEU A 39 -15.45 5.79 -1.09
C LEU A 39 -14.85 4.91 -2.17
N LEU A 40 -14.79 3.61 -1.88
CA LEU A 40 -14.42 2.58 -2.82
C LEU A 40 -15.60 1.61 -2.95
N PRO A 41 -15.85 1.05 -4.13
CA PRO A 41 -16.87 0.02 -4.28
C PRO A 41 -16.49 -1.25 -3.51
N PRO A 42 -17.44 -2.17 -3.28
CA PRO A 42 -17.16 -3.44 -2.61
C PRO A 42 -16.18 -4.36 -3.36
N VAL A 43 -16.00 -4.14 -4.67
CA VAL A 43 -15.09 -4.86 -5.56
C VAL A 43 -14.52 -3.84 -6.55
N ILE A 44 -13.21 -3.88 -6.77
CA ILE A 44 -12.52 -3.05 -7.76
C ILE A 44 -12.45 -3.81 -9.09
N ASP A 45 -13.19 -3.35 -10.10
CA ASP A 45 -13.15 -3.93 -11.45
C ASP A 45 -11.96 -3.39 -12.27
N ASP A 46 -11.76 -2.07 -12.28
CA ASP A 46 -10.61 -1.40 -12.92
C ASP A 46 -9.86 -0.54 -11.89
N PRO A 47 -8.69 -0.98 -11.39
CA PRO A 47 -7.86 -0.21 -10.48
C PRO A 47 -7.44 1.17 -11.02
N ALA A 48 -7.30 1.32 -12.34
CA ALA A 48 -6.82 2.56 -12.94
C ALA A 48 -7.80 3.73 -12.74
N GLU A 49 -9.09 3.45 -12.55
CA GLU A 49 -10.11 4.48 -12.26
C GLU A 49 -9.90 5.17 -10.90
N PHE A 50 -9.17 4.54 -9.99
CA PHE A 50 -8.95 5.02 -8.62
C PHE A 50 -7.53 5.56 -8.39
N LEU A 51 -6.64 5.38 -9.36
CA LEU A 51 -5.23 5.72 -9.26
C LEU A 51 -4.88 6.88 -10.19
N SER A 52 -4.02 7.77 -9.72
CA SER A 52 -3.38 8.75 -10.60
C SER A 52 -2.28 8.06 -11.41
N GLU A 53 -2.15 8.41 -12.69
CA GLU A 53 -1.06 7.89 -13.55
C GLU A 53 0.34 8.21 -13.00
N GLU A 54 0.47 9.21 -12.13
CA GLU A 54 1.75 9.70 -11.58
C GLU A 54 1.94 9.35 -10.10
N LEU A 55 1.93 8.07 -9.74
CA LEU A 55 2.40 7.66 -8.42
C LEU A 55 3.94 7.80 -8.33
N PRO A 56 4.49 8.29 -7.21
CA PRO A 56 5.94 8.45 -7.08
C PRO A 56 6.62 7.08 -7.07
N ALA A 57 7.76 6.99 -7.76
CA ALA A 57 8.52 5.75 -7.78
C ALA A 57 9.02 5.38 -6.38
N ALA A 58 8.83 4.12 -5.97
CA ALA A 58 9.09 3.63 -4.63
C ALA A 58 9.90 2.34 -4.65
N ASP A 59 10.63 2.07 -3.56
CA ASP A 59 11.32 0.79 -3.36
C ASP A 59 10.47 -0.14 -2.49
N LEU A 60 9.73 0.43 -1.54
CA LEU A 60 8.82 -0.24 -0.61
C LEU A 60 7.45 0.46 -0.58
N ILE A 61 6.39 -0.33 -0.55
CA ILE A 61 5.03 0.12 -0.24
C ILE A 61 4.69 -0.27 1.21
N LEU A 62 4.12 0.66 1.96
CA LEU A 62 3.48 0.40 3.26
C LEU A 62 1.99 0.70 3.14
N SER A 63 1.15 -0.34 3.12
CA SER A 63 -0.30 -0.21 3.02
C SER A 63 -0.94 -0.05 4.39
N LEU A 64 -1.54 1.11 4.64
CA LEU A 64 -2.25 1.48 5.86
C LEU A 64 -3.69 1.88 5.52
N GLY A 65 -4.31 1.09 4.64
CA GLY A 65 -5.70 1.23 4.25
C GLY A 65 -6.66 0.73 5.34
N GLU A 66 -7.81 1.38 5.45
CA GLU A 66 -8.88 1.05 6.40
C GLU A 66 -10.10 0.44 5.66
N HIS A 67 -9.90 -0.10 4.44
CA HIS A 67 -10.95 -0.65 3.58
C HIS A 67 -10.38 -1.72 2.62
N PRO A 68 -11.09 -2.85 2.37
CA PRO A 68 -10.64 -3.91 1.45
C PRO A 68 -10.27 -3.42 0.06
N GLY A 69 -11.06 -2.52 -0.51
CA GLY A 69 -10.77 -1.92 -1.82
C GLY A 69 -9.40 -1.24 -1.91
N VAL A 70 -8.81 -0.75 -0.81
CA VAL A 70 -7.42 -0.22 -0.85
C VAL A 70 -6.42 -1.34 -1.10
N ALA A 71 -6.66 -2.49 -0.48
CA ALA A 71 -5.81 -3.66 -0.65
C ALA A 71 -5.91 -4.23 -2.08
N GLU A 72 -7.09 -4.15 -2.72
CA GLU A 72 -7.28 -4.51 -4.12
C GLU A 72 -6.50 -3.64 -5.11
N LEU A 73 -6.17 -2.39 -4.75
CA LEU A 73 -5.36 -1.49 -5.58
C LEU A 73 -3.85 -1.77 -5.51
N LEU A 74 -3.39 -2.58 -4.54
CA LEU A 74 -1.96 -2.77 -4.26
C LEU A 74 -1.14 -3.36 -5.42
N PRO A 75 -1.63 -4.34 -6.20
CA PRO A 75 -0.89 -4.85 -7.35
C PRO A 75 -0.61 -3.71 -8.36
N GLU A 76 -1.62 -2.92 -8.69
CA GLU A 76 -1.48 -1.84 -9.64
C GLU A 76 -0.57 -0.71 -9.12
N ILE A 77 -0.67 -0.38 -7.83
CA ILE A 77 0.25 0.57 -7.19
C ILE A 77 1.71 0.05 -7.24
N ALA A 78 1.94 -1.23 -6.98
CA ALA A 78 3.28 -1.83 -7.09
C ALA A 78 3.82 -1.73 -8.52
N ARG A 79 2.97 -1.98 -9.52
CA ARG A 79 3.31 -1.85 -10.94
C ARG A 79 3.69 -0.41 -11.31
N LEU A 80 2.84 0.56 -10.96
CA LEU A 80 3.03 1.98 -11.30
C LEU A 80 4.25 2.59 -10.61
N THR A 81 4.53 2.21 -9.37
CA THR A 81 5.64 2.75 -8.58
C THR A 81 6.98 2.04 -8.84
N GLY A 82 6.94 0.83 -9.43
CA GLY A 82 8.10 -0.05 -9.58
C GLY A 82 8.61 -0.65 -8.26
N ALA A 83 7.80 -0.61 -7.21
CA ALA A 83 8.17 -1.16 -5.90
C ALA A 83 8.41 -2.67 -5.99
N ARG A 84 9.44 -3.14 -5.27
CA ARG A 84 9.78 -4.59 -5.22
C ARG A 84 9.48 -5.23 -3.88
N ALA A 85 9.00 -4.44 -2.93
CA ALA A 85 8.57 -4.92 -1.63
C ALA A 85 7.27 -4.22 -1.19
N LEU A 86 6.45 -4.95 -0.45
CA LEU A 86 5.20 -4.48 0.10
C LEU A 86 4.99 -5.02 1.52
N ILE A 87 4.59 -4.14 2.43
CA ILE A 87 4.10 -4.47 3.77
C ILE A 87 2.65 -4.01 3.86
N ALA A 88 1.75 -4.94 4.16
CA ALA A 88 0.33 -4.65 4.40
C ALA A 88 -0.10 -5.31 5.72
N PRO A 89 0.04 -4.62 6.86
CA PRO A 89 -0.31 -5.15 8.17
C PRO A 89 -1.80 -5.52 8.26
N VAL A 90 -2.11 -6.61 8.94
CA VAL A 90 -3.49 -7.07 9.18
C VAL A 90 -3.96 -6.56 10.54
N ASP A 91 -4.02 -5.24 10.71
CA ASP A 91 -4.47 -4.60 11.97
C ASP A 91 -5.97 -4.81 12.24
N ASN A 92 -6.74 -5.05 11.18
CA ASN A 92 -8.16 -5.37 11.25
C ASN A 92 -8.54 -6.29 10.08
N GLU A 93 -9.06 -7.48 10.38
CA GLU A 93 -9.47 -8.45 9.36
C GLU A 93 -10.60 -7.94 8.45
N ALA A 94 -11.37 -6.94 8.90
CA ALA A 94 -12.37 -6.28 8.06
C ALA A 94 -11.76 -5.38 6.97
N TRP A 95 -10.53 -4.90 7.16
CA TRP A 95 -9.82 -4.06 6.18
C TRP A 95 -8.96 -4.90 5.23
N LEU A 96 -8.44 -6.02 5.72
CA LEU A 96 -7.63 -6.93 4.94
C LEU A 96 -8.01 -8.39 5.25
N PRO A 97 -9.11 -8.88 4.67
CA PRO A 97 -9.59 -10.24 4.92
C PRO A 97 -8.59 -11.30 4.48
N ARG A 98 -8.54 -12.43 5.19
CA ARG A 98 -7.61 -13.53 4.89
C ARG A 98 -7.70 -14.03 3.44
N GLY A 99 -8.90 -14.05 2.87
CA GLY A 99 -9.10 -14.43 1.46
C GLY A 99 -8.34 -13.50 0.51
N LEU A 100 -8.44 -12.18 0.74
CA LEU A 100 -7.75 -11.16 -0.04
C LEU A 100 -6.24 -11.19 0.19
N VAL A 101 -5.76 -11.47 1.40
CA VAL A 101 -4.33 -11.71 1.67
C VAL A 101 -3.78 -12.84 0.79
N ASN A 102 -4.50 -13.96 0.70
CA ASN A 102 -4.06 -15.09 -0.12
C ASN A 102 -4.02 -14.74 -1.61
N GLN A 103 -5.01 -13.98 -2.10
CA GLN A 103 -5.03 -13.49 -3.47
C GLN A 103 -3.85 -12.56 -3.75
N LEU A 104 -3.61 -11.57 -2.87
CA LEU A 104 -2.50 -10.63 -3.00
C LEU A 104 -1.15 -11.31 -2.99
N ARG A 105 -0.96 -12.37 -2.19
CA ARG A 105 0.28 -13.16 -2.22
C ARG A 105 0.55 -13.72 -3.62
N GLY A 106 -0.44 -14.37 -4.24
CA GLY A 106 -0.31 -14.93 -5.58
C GLY A 106 0.00 -13.86 -6.62
N TRP A 107 -0.79 -12.77 -6.65
CA TRP A 107 -0.60 -11.69 -7.61
C TRP A 107 0.76 -11.01 -7.47
N LEU A 108 1.18 -10.67 -6.25
CA LEU A 108 2.45 -10.00 -6.01
C LEU A 108 3.65 -10.92 -6.27
N GLU A 109 3.53 -12.22 -5.98
CA GLU A 109 4.56 -13.21 -6.31
C GLU A 109 4.76 -13.34 -7.83
N GLU A 110 3.68 -13.43 -8.61
CA GLU A 110 3.73 -13.44 -10.07
C GLU A 110 4.38 -12.18 -10.65
N MET A 111 4.20 -11.04 -9.97
CA MET A 111 4.83 -9.76 -10.32
C MET A 111 6.28 -9.62 -9.82
N GLY A 112 6.81 -10.58 -9.06
CA GLY A 112 8.15 -10.52 -8.47
C GLY A 112 8.27 -9.48 -7.34
N VAL A 113 7.17 -9.14 -6.68
CA VAL A 113 7.10 -8.20 -5.56
C VAL A 113 7.04 -9.00 -4.25
N ALA A 114 8.04 -8.82 -3.39
CA ALA A 114 8.07 -9.48 -2.08
C ALA A 114 7.02 -8.86 -1.15
N ALA A 115 6.07 -9.65 -0.67
CA ALA A 115 4.97 -9.16 0.17
C ALA A 115 4.91 -9.84 1.53
N VAL A 116 4.75 -9.05 2.58
CA VAL A 116 4.46 -9.53 3.94
C VAL A 116 3.18 -8.90 4.48
N PHE A 117 2.47 -9.69 5.27
CA PHE A 117 1.19 -9.34 5.87
C PHE A 117 1.26 -9.65 7.36
N PRO A 118 2.04 -8.85 8.13
CA PRO A 118 2.25 -9.08 9.55
C PRO A 118 1.02 -8.80 10.39
#